data_AF-A0A329HK51-F1
#
_entry.id   AF-A0A329HK51-F1
#
_cell.length_a   1.000
_cell.length_b   1.000
_cell.length_c   1.000
_cell.angle_alpha   90.00
_cell.angle_beta   90.00
_cell.angle_gamma   90.00
#
_symmetry.space_group_name_H-M   'P 1'
#
loop_
_entity.id
_entity.type
_entity.pdbx_description
1 polymer ?
#
loop_
_entity_poly.entity_id
_entity_poly.type
_entity_poly.pdbx_seq_one_letter_code
_entity_poly.pdbx_strand_id
1 'polypeptide(L)'
;MQKLDLEGVVLDVISSAQRIREGQLTSVTLVQACLKSIKATNPTLRAFGDVYVDHALNQAQLLDAEAREGRFRGPLHGVPFGIKDLFHTAGLRTTRGSLTALDYVPTQDAPIIQRLKAAGGIVLGKTATTEFGWTGASTSRVFGDGRTPWNTSLTSGGSSSGSAIATAAFMVPAALGSDGGGSVRIPSSFCGTFALKGSLGRIPTWPWSATETLSHAGPITRTVRDSALLFDVLSGPDALDHQALPAPTESYLARCDQPLSPLRVAYCPTLFETPVHPEVAAGVDAAVDILARQLPLEVERLTLDWRDPLTTFETLWVAGRGIAYGKTLGGRLGELDPGFATLIEKARQYDLADYLAASQQRAMFANQVHALFESYDLLLLPTLPILPFPAHLTGPEEGYEAAGSGTPWARWTPFTYPFNLSGNPAASLPCAWSADELPIGLQVVGPRHADAAVLQFCAAVEALLPWAHRVPPLLR
;
A
#
# COMPACT_ATOMS: atom_id res chain seq x y z
N MET A 1 -12.49 1.00 -27.53
CA MET A 1 -12.23 0.08 -26.41
C MET A 1 -13.24 -1.04 -26.48
N GLN A 2 -12.81 -2.31 -26.53
CA GLN A 2 -13.71 -3.43 -26.24
C GLN A 2 -14.05 -3.34 -24.75
N LYS A 3 -15.34 -3.31 -24.39
CA LYS A 3 -15.78 -3.50 -23.00
C LYS A 3 -15.08 -4.75 -22.45
N LEU A 4 -14.43 -4.64 -21.30
CA LEU A 4 -13.98 -5.85 -20.61
C LEU A 4 -15.25 -6.61 -20.21
N ASP A 5 -15.43 -7.80 -20.76
CA ASP A 5 -16.41 -8.77 -20.28
C ASP A 5 -15.94 -9.26 -18.89
N LEU A 6 -16.26 -8.48 -17.87
CA LEU A 6 -16.01 -8.76 -16.46
C LEU A 6 -17.07 -9.70 -15.88
N GLU A 7 -18.15 -9.99 -16.62
CA GLU A 7 -19.34 -10.69 -16.10
C GLU A 7 -19.07 -12.17 -15.74
N GLY A 8 -17.94 -12.75 -16.19
CA GLY A 8 -17.57 -14.14 -15.88
C GLY A 8 -16.47 -14.35 -14.83
N VAL A 9 -15.63 -13.35 -14.55
CA VAL A 9 -14.42 -13.50 -13.71
C VAL A 9 -14.48 -12.50 -12.55
N VAL A 10 -15.08 -12.94 -11.44
CA VAL A 10 -14.97 -12.26 -10.15
C VAL A 10 -13.49 -12.32 -9.73
N LEU A 11 -12.82 -11.17 -9.70
CA LEU A 11 -11.37 -11.08 -9.49
C LEU A 11 -11.01 -10.73 -8.04
N ASP A 12 -11.76 -11.10 -7.01
CA ASP A 12 -11.25 -11.02 -5.63
C ASP A 12 -10.51 -12.31 -5.26
N VAL A 13 -9.58 -12.25 -4.31
CA VAL A 13 -8.63 -13.34 -4.02
C VAL A 13 -9.36 -14.57 -3.51
N ILE A 14 -10.23 -14.38 -2.51
CA ILE A 14 -10.95 -15.48 -1.85
C ILE A 14 -11.88 -16.19 -2.84
N SER A 15 -12.72 -15.44 -3.56
CA SER A 15 -13.66 -16.02 -4.52
C SER A 15 -12.95 -16.71 -5.68
N SER A 16 -11.83 -16.15 -6.15
CA SER A 16 -11.00 -16.79 -7.19
C SER A 16 -10.45 -18.13 -6.71
N ALA A 17 -9.83 -18.17 -5.53
CA ALA A 17 -9.27 -19.39 -4.96
C ALA A 17 -10.35 -20.45 -4.69
N GLN A 18 -11.52 -20.04 -4.21
CA GLN A 18 -12.65 -20.94 -3.96
C GLN A 18 -13.18 -21.54 -5.27
N ARG A 19 -13.41 -20.73 -6.31
CA ARG A 19 -13.89 -21.22 -7.61
C ARG A 19 -12.89 -22.16 -8.28
N ILE A 20 -11.58 -21.94 -8.10
CA ILE A 20 -10.54 -22.86 -8.56
C ILE A 20 -10.63 -24.20 -7.81
N ARG A 21 -10.78 -24.15 -6.48
CA ARG A 21 -10.92 -25.35 -5.64
C ARG A 21 -12.16 -26.18 -5.98
N GLU A 22 -13.25 -25.50 -6.34
CA GLU A 22 -14.52 -26.12 -6.72
C GLU A 22 -14.56 -26.55 -8.21
N GLY A 23 -13.50 -26.30 -8.99
CA GLY A 23 -13.44 -26.64 -10.41
C GLY A 23 -14.30 -25.78 -11.33
N GLN A 24 -14.82 -24.65 -10.82
CA GLN A 24 -15.64 -23.69 -11.56
C GLN A 24 -14.81 -22.65 -12.33
N LEU A 25 -13.52 -22.54 -12.01
CA LEU A 25 -12.55 -21.67 -12.64
C LEU A 25 -11.22 -22.43 -12.73
N THR A 26 -10.42 -22.17 -13.75
CA THR A 26 -9.03 -22.66 -13.81
C THR A 26 -8.07 -21.51 -13.57
N SER A 27 -6.91 -21.80 -13.00
CA SER A 27 -5.81 -20.85 -12.83
C SER A 27 -5.39 -20.27 -14.17
N VAL A 28 -5.35 -21.09 -15.24
CA VAL A 28 -5.04 -20.63 -16.60
C VAL A 28 -6.06 -19.60 -17.08
N THR A 29 -7.36 -19.87 -16.94
CA THR A 29 -8.41 -18.92 -17.33
C THR A 29 -8.29 -17.61 -16.56
N LEU A 30 -8.02 -17.67 -15.25
CA LEU A 30 -7.83 -16.49 -14.42
C LEU A 30 -6.61 -15.66 -14.83
N VAL A 31 -5.47 -16.31 -15.06
CA VAL A 31 -4.25 -15.64 -15.56
C VAL A 31 -4.49 -15.01 -16.93
N GLN A 32 -5.17 -15.70 -17.84
CA GLN A 32 -5.50 -15.16 -19.17
C GLN A 32 -6.42 -13.93 -19.08
N ALA A 33 -7.39 -13.93 -18.18
CA ALA A 33 -8.26 -12.77 -17.93
C ALA A 33 -7.45 -11.56 -17.41
N CYS A 34 -6.55 -11.79 -16.45
CA CYS A 34 -5.64 -10.77 -15.94
C CYS A 34 -4.74 -10.20 -17.04
N LEU A 35 -4.12 -11.06 -17.86
CA LEU A 35 -3.28 -10.65 -18.99
C LEU A 35 -4.06 -9.85 -20.05
N LYS A 36 -5.32 -10.21 -20.31
CA LYS A 36 -6.20 -9.46 -21.22
C LYS A 36 -6.46 -8.04 -20.68
N SER A 37 -6.73 -7.91 -19.38
CA SER A 37 -6.92 -6.62 -18.72
C SER A 37 -5.67 -5.75 -18.78
N ILE A 38 -4.50 -6.33 -18.47
CA ILE A 38 -3.20 -5.65 -18.58
C ILE A 38 -2.96 -5.16 -20.01
N LYS A 39 -3.15 -6.01 -21.01
CA LYS A 39 -2.96 -5.64 -22.43
C LYS A 39 -3.85 -4.48 -22.85
N ALA A 40 -5.10 -4.45 -22.35
CA ALA A 40 -6.07 -3.43 -22.71
C ALA A 40 -5.80 -2.06 -22.06
N THR A 41 -5.33 -2.03 -20.80
CA THR A 41 -5.36 -0.81 -19.99
C THR A 41 -3.99 -0.33 -19.51
N ASN A 42 -2.97 -1.21 -19.44
CA ASN A 42 -1.63 -0.84 -18.98
C ASN A 42 -0.91 0.23 -19.84
N PRO A 43 -1.08 0.29 -21.18
CA PRO A 43 -0.48 1.36 -21.99
C PRO A 43 -0.86 2.77 -21.53
N THR A 44 -2.09 2.93 -21.01
CA THR A 44 -2.60 4.19 -20.46
C THR A 44 -2.23 4.33 -18.99
N LEU A 45 -2.46 3.30 -18.18
CA LEU A 45 -2.40 3.41 -16.72
C LEU A 45 -0.99 3.25 -16.13
N ARG A 46 -0.06 2.58 -16.83
CA ARG A 46 1.32 2.33 -16.40
C ARG A 46 1.44 1.58 -15.07
N ALA A 47 0.63 0.53 -14.90
CA ALA A 47 0.58 -0.28 -13.69
C ALA A 47 1.71 -1.32 -13.59
N PHE A 48 2.09 -1.94 -14.70
CA PHE A 48 3.12 -2.98 -14.80
C PHE A 48 4.31 -2.51 -15.62
N GLY A 49 5.51 -2.75 -15.09
CA GLY A 49 6.77 -2.62 -15.82
C GLY A 49 7.15 -3.91 -16.54
N ASP A 50 7.09 -5.04 -15.83
CA ASP A 50 7.33 -6.38 -16.37
C ASP A 50 6.10 -7.26 -16.19
N VAL A 51 5.76 -8.02 -17.23
CA VAL A 51 4.67 -9.02 -17.21
C VAL A 51 5.26 -10.35 -17.66
N TYR A 52 5.21 -11.37 -16.80
CA TYR A 52 5.88 -12.65 -17.01
C TYR A 52 4.92 -13.68 -17.61
N VAL A 53 4.45 -13.42 -18.84
CA VAL A 53 3.38 -14.19 -19.50
C VAL A 53 3.63 -15.70 -19.47
N ASP A 54 4.76 -16.15 -20.01
CA ASP A 54 5.05 -17.59 -20.13
C ASP A 54 5.25 -18.23 -18.75
N HIS A 55 5.95 -17.55 -17.85
CA HIS A 55 6.15 -18.01 -16.47
C HIS A 55 4.81 -18.19 -15.75
N ALA A 56 3.92 -17.19 -15.82
CA ALA A 56 2.63 -17.22 -15.14
C ALA A 56 1.69 -18.28 -15.72
N LEU A 57 1.66 -18.45 -17.05
CA LEU A 57 0.84 -19.48 -17.69
C LEU A 57 1.36 -20.90 -17.39
N ASN A 58 2.68 -21.12 -17.41
CA ASN A 58 3.27 -22.41 -17.06
C ASN A 58 2.98 -22.77 -15.58
N GLN A 59 3.09 -21.79 -14.67
CA GLN A 59 2.75 -22.00 -13.27
C GLN A 59 1.25 -22.29 -13.09
N ALA A 60 0.38 -21.59 -13.81
CA ALA A 60 -1.06 -21.83 -13.78
C ALA A 60 -1.43 -23.24 -14.27
N GLN A 61 -0.83 -23.70 -15.37
CA GLN A 61 -1.04 -25.05 -15.89
C GLN A 61 -0.62 -26.14 -14.89
N LEU A 62 0.51 -25.93 -14.20
CA LEU A 62 0.98 -26.82 -13.15
C LEU A 62 -0.03 -26.91 -11.99
N LEU A 63 -0.51 -25.76 -11.51
CA LEU A 63 -1.48 -25.70 -10.41
C LEU A 63 -2.84 -26.30 -10.80
N ASP A 64 -3.28 -26.11 -12.04
CA ASP A 64 -4.50 -26.76 -12.55
C ASP A 64 -4.34 -28.28 -12.67
N ALA A 65 -3.15 -28.78 -13.00
CA ALA A 65 -2.86 -30.21 -12.98
C ALA A 65 -2.91 -30.77 -11.54
N GLU A 66 -2.30 -30.07 -10.57
CA GLU A 66 -2.39 -30.45 -9.16
C GLU A 66 -3.84 -30.44 -8.65
N ALA A 67 -4.62 -29.41 -8.98
CA ALA A 67 -6.02 -29.30 -8.58
C ALA A 67 -6.89 -30.45 -9.12
N ARG A 68 -6.69 -30.88 -10.38
CA ARG A 68 -7.38 -32.06 -10.97
C ARG A 68 -7.08 -33.36 -10.22
N GLU A 69 -5.91 -33.44 -9.58
CA GLU A 69 -5.50 -34.57 -8.75
C GLU A 69 -5.88 -34.37 -7.26
N GLY A 70 -6.69 -33.35 -6.94
CA GLY A 70 -7.13 -33.04 -5.58
C GLY A 70 -6.04 -32.42 -4.69
N ARG A 71 -4.91 -32.01 -5.27
CA ARG A 71 -3.79 -31.40 -4.52
C ARG A 71 -3.86 -29.88 -4.58
N PHE A 72 -3.94 -29.24 -3.42
CA PHE A 72 -3.94 -27.79 -3.28
C PHE A 72 -2.79 -27.36 -2.36
N ARG A 73 -1.96 -26.42 -2.83
CA ARG A 73 -0.78 -25.91 -2.10
C ARG A 73 -1.12 -25.04 -0.90
N GLY A 74 -2.29 -24.41 -0.89
CA GLY A 74 -2.69 -23.50 0.17
C GLY A 74 -3.95 -22.71 -0.16
N PRO A 75 -4.22 -21.64 0.61
CA PRO A 75 -5.41 -20.82 0.42
C PRO A 75 -5.35 -19.90 -0.81
N LEU A 76 -4.18 -19.68 -1.40
CA LEU A 76 -4.00 -18.82 -2.58
C LEU A 76 -3.82 -19.60 -3.89
N HIS A 77 -4.10 -20.91 -3.86
CA HIS A 77 -3.81 -21.82 -4.97
C HIS A 77 -4.41 -21.33 -6.30
N GLY A 78 -3.52 -21.03 -7.25
CA GLY A 78 -3.90 -20.64 -8.62
C GLY A 78 -4.19 -19.14 -8.82
N VAL A 79 -4.13 -18.33 -7.76
CA VAL A 79 -4.47 -16.89 -7.85
C VAL A 79 -3.24 -16.06 -8.29
N PRO A 80 -3.35 -15.20 -9.31
CA PRO A 80 -2.27 -14.32 -9.75
C PRO A 80 -2.16 -13.03 -8.91
N PHE A 81 -0.93 -12.55 -8.72
CA PHE A 81 -0.61 -11.36 -7.96
C PHE A 81 0.36 -10.43 -8.70
N GLY A 82 0.18 -9.12 -8.52
CA GLY A 82 1.18 -8.11 -8.89
C GLY A 82 2.15 -7.86 -7.75
N ILE A 83 3.45 -7.78 -8.02
CA ILE A 83 4.48 -7.57 -6.99
C ILE A 83 5.15 -6.23 -7.22
N LYS A 84 5.14 -5.31 -6.24
CA LYS A 84 5.88 -4.04 -6.37
C LYS A 84 7.34 -4.29 -6.74
N ASP A 85 7.85 -3.51 -7.68
CA ASP A 85 9.21 -3.65 -8.21
C ASP A 85 10.35 -3.28 -7.23
N LEU A 86 10.11 -3.40 -5.93
CA LEU A 86 11.13 -3.30 -4.88
C LEU A 86 11.41 -4.66 -4.22
N PHE A 87 10.47 -5.60 -4.28
CA PHE A 87 10.63 -6.90 -3.65
C PHE A 87 11.46 -7.82 -4.51
N HIS A 88 12.42 -8.51 -3.90
CA HIS A 88 13.21 -9.51 -4.59
C HIS A 88 12.35 -10.71 -4.96
N THR A 89 12.46 -11.14 -6.21
CA THR A 89 11.78 -12.31 -6.74
C THR A 89 12.80 -13.11 -7.53
N ALA A 90 13.15 -14.31 -7.05
CA ALA A 90 14.21 -15.13 -7.60
C ALA A 90 13.99 -15.39 -9.09
N GLY A 91 15.01 -15.11 -9.90
CA GLY A 91 14.99 -15.31 -11.35
C GLY A 91 14.13 -14.31 -12.14
N LEU A 92 13.47 -13.35 -11.47
CA LEU A 92 12.60 -12.37 -12.10
C LEU A 92 13.17 -10.95 -11.90
N ARG A 93 13.37 -10.23 -13.01
CA ARG A 93 13.96 -8.89 -13.04
C ARG A 93 13.31 -7.94 -12.03
N THR A 94 14.11 -7.17 -11.29
CA THR A 94 13.64 -6.23 -10.28
C THR A 94 14.42 -4.92 -10.39
N THR A 95 13.85 -3.89 -11.03
CA THR A 95 14.59 -2.67 -11.40
C THR A 95 14.62 -1.61 -10.30
N ARG A 96 13.80 -1.77 -9.27
CA ARG A 96 13.63 -0.77 -8.21
C ARG A 96 13.17 0.59 -8.73
N GLY A 97 12.51 0.60 -9.89
CA GLY A 97 12.10 1.81 -10.59
C GLY A 97 13.26 2.72 -10.98
N SER A 98 14.49 2.20 -11.06
CA SER A 98 15.70 2.97 -11.35
C SER A 98 16.35 2.55 -12.67
N LEU A 99 16.84 3.54 -13.42
CA LEU A 99 17.70 3.27 -14.58
C LEU A 99 19.02 2.59 -14.18
N THR A 100 19.44 2.69 -12.92
CA THR A 100 20.70 2.11 -12.45
C THR A 100 20.61 0.62 -12.13
N ALA A 101 19.44 0.00 -12.25
CA ALA A 101 19.20 -1.40 -11.90
C ALA A 101 18.35 -2.16 -12.93
N LEU A 102 18.31 -1.70 -14.19
CA LEU A 102 17.49 -2.31 -15.25
C LEU A 102 17.74 -3.80 -15.47
N ASP A 103 18.99 -4.24 -15.31
CA ASP A 103 19.41 -5.64 -15.54
C ASP A 103 19.48 -6.48 -14.26
N TYR A 104 19.02 -5.94 -13.12
CA TYR A 104 19.13 -6.65 -11.84
C TYR A 104 18.12 -7.79 -11.75
N VAL A 105 18.62 -9.02 -11.60
CA VAL A 105 17.82 -10.23 -11.38
C VAL A 105 18.22 -10.83 -10.02
N PRO A 106 17.34 -10.78 -9.00
CA PRO A 106 17.60 -11.41 -7.71
C PRO A 106 17.76 -12.93 -7.83
N THR A 107 18.64 -13.51 -7.02
CA THR A 107 18.84 -14.97 -6.92
C THR A 107 17.98 -15.62 -5.84
N GLN A 108 17.36 -14.81 -4.98
CA GLN A 108 16.55 -15.27 -3.86
C GLN A 108 15.24 -14.48 -3.78
N ASP A 109 14.16 -15.18 -3.41
CA ASP A 109 12.88 -14.56 -3.11
C ASP A 109 12.93 -13.88 -1.74
N ALA A 110 12.32 -12.70 -1.63
CA ALA A 110 12.01 -12.13 -0.33
C ALA A 110 11.07 -13.04 0.48
N PRO A 111 11.12 -13.04 1.83
CA PRO A 111 10.28 -13.90 2.66
C PRO A 111 8.79 -13.86 2.31
N ILE A 112 8.24 -12.67 2.06
CA ILE A 112 6.83 -12.51 1.67
C ILE A 112 6.51 -13.19 0.34
N ILE A 113 7.47 -13.23 -0.59
CA ILE A 113 7.31 -13.85 -1.91
C ILE A 113 7.40 -15.37 -1.79
N GLN A 114 8.29 -15.87 -0.93
CA GLN A 114 8.35 -17.30 -0.60
C GLN A 114 7.03 -17.79 -0.01
N ARG A 115 6.48 -17.04 0.98
CA ARG A 115 5.18 -17.35 1.60
C ARG A 115 4.03 -17.31 0.60
N LEU A 116 3.98 -16.28 -0.25
CA LEU A 116 2.98 -16.16 -1.31
C LEU A 116 3.01 -17.37 -2.26
N LYS A 117 4.20 -17.74 -2.76
CA LYS A 117 4.38 -18.89 -3.66
C LYS A 117 4.05 -20.22 -2.97
N ALA A 118 4.46 -20.39 -1.71
CA ALA A 118 4.17 -21.58 -0.92
C ALA A 118 2.67 -21.78 -0.70
N ALA A 119 1.91 -20.70 -0.49
CA ALA A 119 0.45 -20.72 -0.41
C ALA A 119 -0.26 -20.98 -1.75
N GLY A 120 0.50 -21.11 -2.85
CA GLY A 120 0.00 -21.41 -4.18
C GLY A 120 -0.28 -20.18 -5.06
N GLY A 121 0.16 -18.98 -4.66
CA GLY A 121 0.04 -17.78 -5.45
C GLY A 121 0.98 -17.76 -6.67
N ILE A 122 0.51 -17.13 -7.76
CA ILE A 122 1.24 -16.97 -9.01
C ILE A 122 1.76 -15.54 -9.11
N VAL A 123 3.06 -15.37 -9.37
CA VAL A 123 3.62 -14.03 -9.64
C VAL A 123 3.37 -13.69 -11.11
N LEU A 124 2.48 -12.74 -11.37
CA LEU A 124 2.10 -12.33 -12.73
C LEU A 124 3.10 -11.34 -13.34
N GLY A 125 3.65 -10.45 -12.53
CA GLY A 125 4.50 -9.36 -13.01
C GLY A 125 4.97 -8.41 -11.93
N LYS A 126 5.82 -7.47 -12.31
CA LYS A 126 6.30 -6.38 -11.45
C LYS A 126 5.47 -5.14 -11.68
N THR A 127 4.82 -4.69 -10.62
CA THR A 127 4.05 -3.45 -10.62
C THR A 127 4.97 -2.25 -10.44
N ALA A 128 4.64 -1.17 -11.17
CA ALA A 128 5.41 0.06 -11.19
C ALA A 128 5.58 0.68 -9.80
N THR A 129 6.71 1.33 -9.61
CA THR A 129 7.08 2.09 -8.40
C THR A 129 7.87 3.32 -8.80
N THR A 130 7.86 4.33 -7.93
CA THR A 130 8.86 5.41 -8.02
C THR A 130 10.25 4.88 -7.66
N GLU A 131 11.28 5.56 -8.12
CA GLU A 131 12.68 5.13 -7.97
C GLU A 131 13.03 4.87 -6.49
N PHE A 132 13.44 3.65 -6.14
CA PHE A 132 13.68 3.19 -4.77
C PHE A 132 12.54 3.49 -3.75
N GLY A 133 11.33 3.74 -4.25
CA GLY A 133 10.17 4.16 -3.47
C GLY A 133 10.37 5.45 -2.69
N TRP A 134 11.12 6.43 -3.23
CA TRP A 134 11.56 7.62 -2.50
C TRP A 134 10.47 8.69 -2.29
N THR A 135 9.37 8.66 -3.07
CA THR A 135 8.32 9.69 -3.10
C THR A 135 6.91 9.10 -3.03
N GLY A 136 5.98 9.89 -2.49
CA GLY A 136 4.53 9.62 -2.46
C GLY A 136 3.83 9.89 -3.80
N ALA A 137 4.49 10.52 -4.77
CA ALA A 137 3.98 10.69 -6.13
C ALA A 137 4.05 9.38 -6.95
N SER A 138 3.60 9.42 -8.21
CA SER A 138 3.56 8.26 -9.11
C SER A 138 4.46 8.37 -10.36
N THR A 139 5.35 9.36 -10.40
CA THR A 139 6.26 9.60 -11.54
C THR A 139 7.43 8.61 -11.54
N SER A 140 7.82 8.14 -12.72
CA SER A 140 8.94 7.19 -12.86
C SER A 140 9.63 7.33 -14.21
N ARG A 141 10.97 7.41 -14.20
CA ARG A 141 11.78 7.38 -15.43
C ARG A 141 11.77 6.01 -16.12
N VAL A 142 11.50 4.94 -15.38
CA VAL A 142 11.45 3.57 -15.91
C VAL A 142 10.06 3.22 -16.42
N PHE A 143 9.00 3.59 -15.69
CA PHE A 143 7.64 3.13 -15.96
C PHE A 143 6.73 4.21 -16.58
N GLY A 144 7.15 5.48 -16.55
CA GLY A 144 6.28 6.62 -16.82
C GLY A 144 5.37 6.95 -15.64
N ASP A 145 4.48 7.91 -15.84
CA ASP A 145 3.60 8.42 -14.78
C ASP A 145 2.40 7.50 -14.56
N GLY A 146 2.29 6.96 -13.33
CA GLY A 146 1.17 6.11 -12.93
C GLY A 146 -0.11 6.91 -12.75
N ARG A 147 -1.19 6.51 -13.43
CA ARG A 147 -2.47 7.24 -13.47
C ARG A 147 -3.56 6.47 -12.76
N THR A 148 -4.39 7.16 -11.97
CA THR A 148 -5.53 6.51 -11.31
C THR A 148 -6.56 6.06 -12.35
N PRO A 149 -7.14 4.84 -12.23
CA PRO A 149 -8.17 4.36 -13.16
C PRO A 149 -9.46 5.22 -13.16
N TRP A 150 -9.70 5.99 -12.11
CA TRP A 150 -10.88 6.86 -11.95
C TRP A 150 -10.83 8.09 -12.86
N ASN A 151 -9.62 8.61 -13.12
CA ASN A 151 -9.38 9.66 -14.08
C ASN A 151 -7.92 9.60 -14.57
N THR A 152 -7.74 9.30 -15.86
CA THR A 152 -6.41 9.01 -16.44
C THR A 152 -5.52 10.24 -16.62
N SER A 153 -6.01 11.45 -16.31
CA SER A 153 -5.18 12.66 -16.21
C SER A 153 -4.56 12.85 -14.83
N LEU A 154 -5.05 12.14 -13.80
CA LEU A 154 -4.68 12.33 -12.40
C LEU A 154 -3.73 11.25 -11.89
N THR A 155 -2.93 11.62 -10.90
CA THR A 155 -1.98 10.74 -10.22
C THR A 155 -2.69 9.59 -9.52
N SER A 156 -2.04 8.43 -9.51
CA SER A 156 -2.40 7.31 -8.64
C SER A 156 -1.83 7.46 -7.23
N GLY A 157 -0.92 8.40 -6.99
CA GLY A 157 -0.08 8.39 -5.79
C GLY A 157 0.90 7.20 -5.78
N GLY A 158 1.69 7.08 -4.73
CA GLY A 158 2.76 6.10 -4.67
C GLY A 158 3.44 6.01 -3.30
N SER A 159 4.56 5.32 -3.18
CA SER A 159 5.34 4.71 -4.27
C SER A 159 4.80 3.36 -4.80
N SER A 160 3.82 2.70 -4.16
CA SER A 160 3.20 1.47 -4.69
C SER A 160 2.14 1.78 -5.76
N SER A 161 2.45 2.70 -6.68
CA SER A 161 1.52 3.22 -7.69
C SER A 161 0.93 2.09 -8.53
N GLY A 162 1.79 1.28 -9.15
CA GLY A 162 1.35 0.19 -10.01
C GLY A 162 0.53 -0.87 -9.27
N SER A 163 0.82 -1.11 -7.99
CA SER A 163 0.10 -2.10 -7.18
C SER A 163 -1.36 -1.68 -6.96
N ALA A 164 -1.60 -0.39 -6.65
CA ALA A 164 -2.96 0.12 -6.48
C ALA A 164 -3.71 0.22 -7.80
N ILE A 165 -3.05 0.71 -8.86
CA ILE A 165 -3.62 0.79 -10.20
C ILE A 165 -4.03 -0.60 -10.68
N ALA A 166 -3.15 -1.60 -10.59
CA ALA A 166 -3.42 -2.94 -11.08
C ALA A 166 -4.61 -3.59 -10.36
N THR A 167 -4.76 -3.33 -9.07
CA THR A 167 -5.85 -3.85 -8.25
C THR A 167 -7.18 -3.15 -8.58
N ALA A 168 -7.16 -1.81 -8.66
CA ALA A 168 -8.32 -0.98 -9.00
C ALA A 168 -8.79 -1.19 -10.45
N ALA A 169 -7.86 -1.44 -11.37
CA ALA A 169 -8.13 -1.64 -12.79
C ALA A 169 -8.46 -3.10 -13.16
N PHE A 170 -8.67 -3.98 -12.18
CA PHE A 170 -8.98 -5.40 -12.41
C PHE A 170 -7.91 -6.10 -13.29
N MET A 171 -6.64 -5.70 -13.15
CA MET A 171 -5.51 -6.37 -13.82
C MET A 171 -5.03 -7.58 -13.02
N VAL A 172 -5.17 -7.54 -11.69
CA VAL A 172 -4.93 -8.65 -10.77
C VAL A 172 -5.95 -8.58 -9.62
N PRO A 173 -6.23 -9.70 -8.95
CA PRO A 173 -7.04 -9.69 -7.73
C PRO A 173 -6.46 -8.87 -6.58
N ALA A 174 -5.15 -8.94 -6.41
CA ALA A 174 -4.42 -8.20 -5.39
C ALA A 174 -2.97 -7.98 -5.80
N ALA A 175 -2.34 -7.00 -5.16
CA ALA A 175 -0.92 -6.73 -5.32
C ALA A 175 -0.23 -6.54 -3.98
N LEU A 176 1.09 -6.78 -3.94
CA LEU A 176 1.91 -6.49 -2.77
C LEU A 176 2.67 -5.19 -2.95
N GLY A 177 2.62 -4.33 -1.95
CA GLY A 177 3.30 -3.05 -1.89
C GLY A 177 4.17 -2.89 -0.64
N SER A 178 4.87 -1.75 -0.58
CA SER A 178 5.64 -1.34 0.59
C SER A 178 5.25 0.07 1.03
N ASP A 179 5.42 0.37 2.31
CA ASP A 179 4.98 1.60 2.96
C ASP A 179 6.05 2.11 3.93
N GLY A 180 6.76 3.17 3.52
CA GLY A 180 7.76 3.86 4.35
C GLY A 180 7.28 5.21 4.92
N GLY A 181 6.22 5.77 4.34
CA GLY A 181 5.59 7.03 4.75
C GLY A 181 4.14 7.15 4.29
N GLY A 182 3.50 6.04 3.93
CA GLY A 182 2.16 5.98 3.34
C GLY A 182 2.05 5.18 2.05
N SER A 183 3.13 4.59 1.54
CA SER A 183 3.17 4.14 0.15
C SER A 183 2.28 2.95 -0.25
N VAL A 184 1.54 2.31 0.66
CA VAL A 184 0.37 1.50 0.27
C VAL A 184 -0.95 2.24 0.50
N ARG A 185 -1.03 3.10 1.51
CA ARG A 185 -2.22 3.87 1.89
C ARG A 185 -2.51 5.04 0.94
N ILE A 186 -1.50 5.84 0.61
CA ILE A 186 -1.57 6.97 -0.33
C ILE A 186 -2.19 6.52 -1.66
N PRO A 187 -1.63 5.53 -2.38
CA PRO A 187 -2.21 5.15 -3.65
C PRO A 187 -3.53 4.39 -3.51
N SER A 188 -3.78 3.74 -2.37
CA SER A 188 -5.08 3.12 -2.12
C SER A 188 -6.20 4.14 -1.95
N SER A 189 -5.92 5.29 -1.32
CA SER A 189 -6.86 6.41 -1.23
C SER A 189 -7.20 6.96 -2.62
N PHE A 190 -6.19 7.21 -3.47
CA PHE A 190 -6.40 7.79 -4.80
C PHE A 190 -6.92 6.81 -5.86
N CYS A 191 -6.74 5.50 -5.67
CA CYS A 191 -7.24 4.47 -6.58
C CYS A 191 -8.49 3.74 -6.08
N GLY A 192 -9.00 4.06 -4.88
CA GLY A 192 -10.22 3.47 -4.36
C GLY A 192 -10.07 1.99 -4.02
N THR A 193 -8.92 1.61 -3.45
CA THR A 193 -8.63 0.24 -2.98
C THR A 193 -8.46 0.21 -1.47
N PHE A 194 -8.47 -1.00 -0.90
CA PHE A 194 -8.12 -1.24 0.48
C PHE A 194 -6.64 -1.56 0.62
N ALA A 195 -5.99 -1.03 1.66
CA ALA A 195 -4.67 -1.49 2.06
C ALA A 195 -4.48 -1.37 3.57
N LEU A 196 -3.76 -2.32 4.15
CA LEU A 196 -3.28 -2.25 5.53
C LEU A 196 -1.75 -2.20 5.55
N LYS A 197 -1.21 -1.12 6.13
CA LYS A 197 0.15 -1.10 6.65
C LYS A 197 0.12 -1.70 8.05
N GLY A 198 0.59 -2.93 8.19
CA GLY A 198 0.62 -3.61 9.49
C GLY A 198 1.54 -2.92 10.51
N SER A 199 1.55 -3.44 11.73
CA SER A 199 2.54 -3.10 12.75
C SER A 199 3.95 -3.32 12.20
N LEU A 200 4.89 -2.40 12.43
CA LEU A 200 6.31 -2.61 12.14
C LEU A 200 6.79 -3.96 12.70
N GLY A 201 7.36 -4.79 11.82
CA GLY A 201 7.80 -6.16 12.11
C GLY A 201 6.74 -7.26 11.91
N ARG A 202 5.50 -6.92 11.57
CA ARG A 202 4.42 -7.92 11.41
C ARG A 202 4.58 -8.77 10.14
N ILE A 203 4.81 -8.10 9.02
CA ILE A 203 5.13 -8.72 7.73
C ILE A 203 6.62 -8.44 7.47
N PRO A 204 7.43 -9.49 7.19
CA PRO A 204 8.87 -9.32 7.08
C PRO A 204 9.27 -8.46 5.88
N THR A 205 10.19 -7.52 6.10
CA THR A 205 10.73 -6.67 5.04
C THR A 205 12.17 -7.03 4.73
N TRP A 206 12.39 -7.63 3.56
CA TRP A 206 13.72 -7.93 3.04
C TRP A 206 13.77 -7.84 1.51
N PRO A 207 14.88 -7.37 0.92
CA PRO A 207 16.05 -6.77 1.57
C PRO A 207 15.69 -5.49 2.32
N TRP A 208 16.58 -5.09 3.21
CA TRP A 208 16.31 -3.95 4.08
C TRP A 208 16.26 -2.66 3.26
N SER A 209 15.27 -1.84 3.61
CA SER A 209 15.13 -0.49 3.09
C SER A 209 16.24 0.40 3.67
N ALA A 210 16.60 1.45 2.94
CA ALA A 210 17.46 2.52 3.47
C ALA A 210 16.85 3.24 4.70
N THR A 211 15.56 3.02 4.95
CA THR A 211 14.81 3.54 6.09
C THR A 211 14.06 2.40 6.79
N GLU A 212 14.79 1.35 7.17
CA GLU A 212 14.21 0.10 7.70
C GLU A 212 13.23 0.31 8.87
N THR A 213 13.53 1.21 9.81
CA THR A 213 12.67 1.49 10.98
C THR A 213 11.35 2.19 10.65
N LEU A 214 11.16 2.59 9.39
CA LEU A 214 9.94 3.20 8.87
C LEU A 214 9.21 2.27 7.89
N SER A 215 9.88 1.23 7.41
CA SER A 215 9.47 0.47 6.24
C SER A 215 8.62 -0.73 6.61
N HIS A 216 7.48 -0.85 5.92
CA HIS A 216 6.53 -1.93 6.09
C HIS A 216 6.24 -2.56 4.72
N ALA A 217 5.78 -3.80 4.72
CA ALA A 217 5.13 -4.43 3.57
C ALA A 217 3.64 -4.58 3.85
N GLY A 218 2.82 -4.54 2.80
CA GLY A 218 1.38 -4.69 2.93
C GLY A 218 0.71 -5.01 1.60
N PRO A 219 -0.38 -5.81 1.61
CA PRO A 219 -1.21 -6.04 0.44
C PRO A 219 -2.04 -4.80 0.10
N ILE A 220 -2.39 -4.68 -1.18
CA ILE A 220 -3.42 -3.79 -1.70
C ILE A 220 -4.47 -4.68 -2.36
N THR A 221 -5.72 -4.56 -1.93
CA THR A 221 -6.84 -5.43 -2.31
C THR A 221 -8.09 -4.61 -2.62
N ARG A 222 -9.09 -5.22 -3.26
CA ARG A 222 -10.41 -4.59 -3.40
C ARG A 222 -11.33 -4.84 -2.21
N THR A 223 -11.07 -5.89 -1.43
CA THR A 223 -11.86 -6.23 -0.24
C THR A 223 -11.00 -6.28 1.02
N VAL A 224 -11.59 -6.01 2.18
CA VAL A 224 -10.89 -6.13 3.47
C VAL A 224 -10.52 -7.59 3.75
N ARG A 225 -11.44 -8.51 3.44
CA ARG A 225 -11.25 -9.95 3.66
C ARG A 225 -10.06 -10.52 2.88
N ASP A 226 -9.86 -10.09 1.64
CA ASP A 226 -8.68 -10.49 0.86
C ASP A 226 -7.38 -10.06 1.55
N SER A 227 -7.33 -8.84 2.08
CA SER A 227 -6.17 -8.37 2.84
C SER A 227 -5.99 -9.16 4.12
N ALA A 228 -7.07 -9.50 4.83
CA ALA A 228 -7.01 -10.32 6.03
C ALA A 228 -6.44 -11.73 5.75
N LEU A 229 -6.88 -12.38 4.66
CA LEU A 229 -6.28 -13.65 4.21
C LEU A 229 -4.80 -13.50 3.86
N LEU A 230 -4.42 -12.40 3.19
CA LEU A 230 -3.02 -12.15 2.88
C LEU A 230 -2.19 -11.88 4.13
N PHE A 231 -2.76 -11.24 5.16
CA PHE A 231 -2.09 -11.13 6.45
C PHE A 231 -1.89 -12.49 7.13
N ASP A 232 -2.84 -13.42 7.02
CA ASP A 232 -2.68 -14.80 7.50
C ASP A 232 -1.51 -15.52 6.81
N VAL A 233 -1.34 -15.31 5.51
CA VAL A 233 -0.29 -15.95 4.71
C VAL A 233 1.08 -15.29 4.89
N LEU A 234 1.12 -13.96 4.94
CA LEU A 234 2.37 -13.19 4.79
C LEU A 234 3.00 -12.82 6.14
N SER A 235 2.23 -12.83 7.24
CA SER A 235 2.73 -12.42 8.56
C SER A 235 3.56 -13.47 9.26
N GLY A 236 4.36 -13.03 10.24
CA GLY A 236 5.11 -13.90 11.15
C GLY A 236 6.63 -13.77 10.99
N PRO A 237 7.40 -14.28 11.95
CA PRO A 237 8.84 -14.03 12.03
C PRO A 237 9.59 -14.72 10.89
N ASP A 238 10.68 -14.09 10.45
CA ASP A 238 11.61 -14.65 9.48
C ASP A 238 13.04 -14.27 9.90
N ALA A 239 14.01 -15.16 9.71
CA ALA A 239 15.40 -14.92 10.14
C ALA A 239 16.08 -13.77 9.38
N LEU A 240 15.55 -13.38 8.21
CA LEU A 240 16.05 -12.25 7.43
C LEU A 240 15.48 -10.89 7.88
N ASP A 241 14.51 -10.89 8.81
CA ASP A 241 13.94 -9.68 9.39
C ASP A 241 14.29 -9.58 10.89
N HIS A 242 15.20 -8.67 11.23
CA HIS A 242 15.62 -8.42 12.60
C HIS A 242 14.58 -7.66 13.43
N GLN A 243 13.55 -7.10 12.80
CA GLN A 243 12.44 -6.41 13.45
C GLN A 243 11.22 -7.32 13.64
N ALA A 244 11.33 -8.60 13.28
CA ALA A 244 10.24 -9.55 13.29
C ALA A 244 9.48 -9.62 14.63
N LEU A 245 8.15 -9.50 14.55
CA LEU A 245 7.26 -9.76 15.67
C LEU A 245 7.02 -11.28 15.83
N PRO A 246 6.63 -11.74 17.03
CA PRO A 246 6.15 -13.11 17.23
C PRO A 246 5.02 -13.47 16.26
N ALA A 247 4.92 -14.76 15.93
CA ALA A 247 3.88 -15.26 15.05
C ALA A 247 2.48 -14.85 15.57
N PRO A 248 1.54 -14.45 14.69
CA PRO A 248 0.16 -14.21 15.08
C PRO A 248 -0.43 -15.46 15.75
N THR A 249 -1.21 -15.26 16.81
CA THR A 249 -1.88 -16.33 17.55
C THR A 249 -3.32 -16.57 17.11
N GLU A 250 -3.85 -15.70 16.25
CA GLU A 250 -5.19 -15.77 15.69
C GLU A 250 -5.16 -15.53 14.18
N SER A 251 -6.17 -16.01 13.47
CA SER A 251 -6.36 -15.70 12.05
C SER A 251 -7.00 -14.33 11.90
N TYR A 252 -6.39 -13.50 11.07
CA TYR A 252 -6.90 -12.21 10.65
C TYR A 252 -8.21 -12.34 9.87
N LEU A 253 -8.30 -13.32 8.95
CA LEU A 253 -9.53 -13.55 8.20
C LEU A 253 -10.68 -13.96 9.12
N ALA A 254 -10.44 -14.93 10.01
CA ALA A 254 -11.46 -15.39 10.96
C ALA A 254 -11.88 -14.28 11.93
N ARG A 255 -10.95 -13.37 12.29
CA ARG A 255 -11.24 -12.21 13.14
C ARG A 255 -12.23 -11.24 12.47
N CYS A 256 -12.17 -11.07 11.16
CA CYS A 256 -13.13 -10.24 10.42
C CYS A 256 -14.58 -10.74 10.51
N ASP A 257 -14.80 -12.03 10.79
CA ASP A 257 -16.13 -12.63 10.93
C ASP A 257 -16.70 -12.52 12.36
N GLN A 258 -15.91 -11.99 13.31
CA GLN A 258 -16.34 -11.82 14.68
C GLN A 258 -17.10 -10.48 14.86
N PRO A 259 -18.14 -10.44 15.71
CA PRO A 259 -18.82 -9.19 16.01
C PRO A 259 -17.88 -8.19 16.71
N LEU A 260 -18.09 -6.90 16.45
CA LEU A 260 -17.39 -5.84 17.18
C LEU A 260 -17.92 -5.76 18.62
N SER A 261 -17.01 -5.77 19.58
CA SER A 261 -17.30 -5.25 20.92
C SER A 261 -17.49 -3.72 20.85
N PRO A 262 -18.09 -3.09 21.86
CA PRO A 262 -18.06 -1.63 21.98
C PRO A 262 -16.62 -1.11 21.89
N LEU A 263 -16.40 -0.04 21.12
CA LEU A 263 -15.09 0.59 20.92
C LEU A 263 -15.14 2.08 21.24
N ARG A 264 -14.12 2.57 21.96
CA ARG A 264 -13.83 3.99 22.12
C ARG A 264 -13.02 4.44 20.91
N VAL A 265 -13.53 5.40 20.15
CA VAL A 265 -12.94 5.82 18.88
C VAL A 265 -12.61 7.30 18.93
N ALA A 266 -11.33 7.62 18.79
CA ALA A 266 -10.92 8.98 18.52
C ALA A 266 -11.18 9.29 17.03
N TYR A 267 -11.87 10.38 16.73
CA TYR A 267 -11.98 10.91 15.38
C TYR A 267 -11.24 12.24 15.29
N CYS A 268 -10.19 12.28 14.46
CA CYS A 268 -9.39 13.46 14.23
C CYS A 268 -9.52 13.91 12.76
N PRO A 269 -10.31 14.96 12.48
CA PRO A 269 -10.61 15.39 11.10
C PRO A 269 -9.39 15.98 10.38
N THR A 270 -8.38 16.42 11.13
CA THR A 270 -7.12 16.94 10.60
C THR A 270 -6.00 16.79 11.64
N LEU A 271 -4.76 16.67 11.17
CA LEU A 271 -3.55 16.73 11.99
C LEU A 271 -2.71 17.95 11.64
N PHE A 272 -1.99 18.49 12.63
CA PHE A 272 -0.99 19.54 12.43
C PHE A 272 -1.55 20.81 11.75
N GLU A 273 -2.83 21.12 12.02
CA GLU A 273 -3.55 22.24 11.41
C GLU A 273 -3.59 22.20 9.87
N THR A 274 -3.41 21.01 9.28
CA THR A 274 -3.39 20.83 7.83
C THR A 274 -4.76 21.17 7.25
N PRO A 275 -4.87 22.08 6.25
CA PRO A 275 -6.10 22.30 5.53
C PRO A 275 -6.56 21.04 4.79
N VAL A 276 -7.81 20.64 4.99
CA VAL A 276 -8.41 19.47 4.32
C VAL A 276 -9.36 19.96 3.24
N HIS A 277 -9.24 19.36 2.05
CA HIS A 277 -10.13 19.64 0.92
C HIS A 277 -11.60 19.48 1.35
N PRO A 278 -12.50 20.42 1.02
CA PRO A 278 -13.87 20.41 1.52
C PRO A 278 -14.64 19.11 1.26
N GLU A 279 -14.49 18.52 0.08
CA GLU A 279 -15.13 17.24 -0.24
C GLU A 279 -14.56 16.06 0.57
N VAL A 280 -13.25 16.09 0.88
CA VAL A 280 -12.62 15.07 1.73
C VAL A 280 -13.15 15.21 3.15
N ALA A 281 -13.16 16.42 3.70
CA ALA A 281 -13.68 16.69 5.04
C ALA A 281 -15.16 16.25 5.16
N ALA A 282 -16.02 16.69 4.24
CA ALA A 282 -17.43 16.34 4.24
C ALA A 282 -17.67 14.83 4.07
N GLY A 283 -16.92 14.18 3.16
CA GLY A 283 -17.04 12.74 2.91
C GLY A 283 -16.61 11.89 4.10
N VAL A 284 -15.52 12.26 4.78
CA VAL A 284 -15.04 11.56 5.97
C VAL A 284 -15.93 11.82 7.19
N ASP A 285 -16.34 13.07 7.43
CA ASP A 285 -17.29 13.41 8.51
C ASP A 285 -18.59 12.60 8.35
N ALA A 286 -19.17 12.57 7.14
CA ALA A 286 -20.39 11.82 6.88
C ALA A 286 -20.21 10.30 7.07
N ALA A 287 -19.06 9.75 6.65
CA ALA A 287 -18.76 8.34 6.87
C ALA A 287 -18.67 8.02 8.38
N VAL A 288 -17.93 8.82 9.15
CA VAL A 288 -17.80 8.62 10.61
C VAL A 288 -19.16 8.73 11.31
N ASP A 289 -20.00 9.68 10.92
CA ASP A 289 -21.37 9.81 11.45
C ASP A 289 -22.23 8.57 11.18
N ILE A 290 -22.11 7.97 9.99
CA ILE A 290 -22.81 6.72 9.67
C ILE A 290 -22.30 5.59 10.57
N LEU A 291 -20.97 5.47 10.71
CA LEU A 291 -20.37 4.44 11.55
C LEU A 291 -20.79 4.58 13.02
N ALA A 292 -20.77 5.78 13.58
CA ALA A 292 -21.19 6.05 14.95
C ALA A 292 -22.65 5.66 15.24
N ARG A 293 -23.53 5.78 14.23
CA ARG A 293 -24.96 5.42 14.37
C ARG A 293 -25.24 3.93 14.18
N GLN A 294 -24.40 3.21 13.43
CA GLN A 294 -24.69 1.84 12.96
C GLN A 294 -23.80 0.77 13.61
N LEU A 295 -22.67 1.17 14.19
CA LEU A 295 -21.72 0.28 14.88
C LEU A 295 -21.68 0.64 16.38
N PRO A 296 -21.24 -0.28 17.26
CA PRO A 296 -21.15 -0.02 18.69
C PRO A 296 -19.93 0.85 19.01
N LEU A 297 -19.94 2.12 18.59
CA LEU A 297 -18.82 3.05 18.72
C LEU A 297 -19.18 4.20 19.67
N GLU A 298 -18.28 4.48 20.61
CA GLU A 298 -18.25 5.73 21.34
C GLU A 298 -17.23 6.64 20.65
N VAL A 299 -17.72 7.51 19.76
CA VAL A 299 -16.86 8.38 18.95
C VAL A 299 -16.66 9.73 19.64
N GLU A 300 -15.41 10.08 19.92
CA GLU A 300 -15.03 11.39 20.41
C GLU A 300 -14.24 12.14 19.33
N ARG A 301 -14.71 13.34 18.96
CA ARG A 301 -14.00 14.21 18.01
C ARG A 301 -12.88 14.95 18.75
N LEU A 302 -11.64 14.76 18.31
CA LEU A 302 -10.44 15.32 18.94
C LEU A 302 -9.67 16.26 18.03
N THR A 303 -9.05 17.26 18.66
CA THR A 303 -7.87 17.94 18.13
C THR A 303 -6.65 17.42 18.89
N LEU A 304 -5.75 16.73 18.18
CA LEU A 304 -4.55 16.19 18.80
C LEU A 304 -3.46 17.26 18.84
N ASP A 305 -3.00 17.61 20.04
CA ASP A 305 -1.88 18.54 20.28
C ASP A 305 -0.53 17.84 20.12
N TRP A 306 -0.38 17.11 19.01
CA TRP A 306 0.90 16.50 18.65
C TRP A 306 1.72 17.51 17.86
N ARG A 307 2.98 17.66 18.25
CA ARG A 307 3.93 18.40 17.43
C ARG A 307 4.13 17.68 16.10
N ASP A 308 4.05 18.41 15.00
CA ASP A 308 4.33 17.89 13.66
C ASP A 308 5.73 17.22 13.62
N PRO A 309 5.81 15.89 13.36
CA PRO A 309 7.07 15.18 13.32
C PRO A 309 7.73 15.22 11.93
N LEU A 310 7.30 16.11 11.02
CA LEU A 310 7.85 16.23 9.66
C LEU A 310 9.38 16.34 9.63
N THR A 311 9.97 17.19 10.47
CA THR A 311 11.45 17.33 10.51
C THR A 311 12.11 16.02 10.92
N THR A 312 11.57 15.33 11.93
CA THR A 312 12.07 14.01 12.35
C THR A 312 11.97 12.99 11.22
N PHE A 313 10.83 12.95 10.51
CA PHE A 313 10.66 12.10 9.35
C PHE A 313 11.64 12.43 8.22
N GLU A 314 11.79 13.72 7.87
CA GLU A 314 12.67 14.19 6.81
C GLU A 314 14.13 13.81 7.11
N THR A 315 14.63 14.05 8.33
CA THR A 315 16.00 13.67 8.72
C THR A 315 16.22 12.17 8.56
N LEU A 316 15.34 11.33 9.11
CA LEU A 316 15.48 9.87 9.01
C LEU A 316 15.39 9.38 7.55
N TRP A 317 14.50 9.99 6.76
CA TRP A 317 14.26 9.61 5.37
C TRP A 317 15.42 10.01 4.45
N VAL A 318 15.85 11.27 4.54
CA VAL A 318 16.87 11.87 3.69
C VAL A 318 18.25 11.31 4.06
N ALA A 319 18.62 11.33 5.34
CA ALA A 319 19.94 10.86 5.77
C ALA A 319 20.11 9.35 5.52
N GLY A 320 19.11 8.54 5.87
CA GLY A 320 19.16 7.08 5.66
C GLY A 320 19.39 6.70 4.20
N ARG A 321 18.65 7.34 3.29
CA ARG A 321 18.79 7.12 1.83
C ARG A 321 20.08 7.71 1.27
N GLY A 322 20.46 8.90 1.69
CA GLY A 322 21.70 9.52 1.24
C GLY A 322 22.94 8.70 1.61
N ILE A 323 22.96 8.09 2.80
CA ILE A 323 24.03 7.18 3.21
C ILE A 323 23.97 5.89 2.38
N ALA A 324 22.79 5.26 2.27
CA ALA A 324 22.65 3.98 1.58
C ALA A 324 23.00 4.04 0.08
N TYR A 325 22.68 5.16 -0.58
CA TYR A 325 22.82 5.29 -2.03
C TYR A 325 23.90 6.29 -2.46
N GLY A 326 24.28 7.26 -1.62
CA GLY A 326 25.16 8.35 -2.01
C GLY A 326 26.56 7.90 -2.42
N LYS A 327 27.12 6.87 -1.76
CA LYS A 327 28.44 6.32 -2.12
C LYS A 327 28.44 5.63 -3.49
N THR A 328 27.37 4.91 -3.82
CA THR A 328 27.29 4.08 -5.03
C THR A 328 26.71 4.84 -6.22
N LEU A 329 25.80 5.79 -5.98
CA LEU A 329 25.07 6.52 -7.03
C LEU A 329 25.50 8.00 -7.15
N GLY A 330 26.33 8.52 -6.25
CA GLY A 330 26.73 9.93 -6.26
C GLY A 330 27.45 10.40 -7.53
N GLY A 331 28.09 9.50 -8.27
CA GLY A 331 28.68 9.78 -9.59
C GLY A 331 27.71 9.65 -10.77
N ARG A 332 26.47 9.23 -10.52
CA ARG A 332 25.44 8.88 -11.53
C ARG A 332 24.14 9.67 -11.33
N LEU A 333 24.19 10.85 -10.68
CA LEU A 333 23.00 11.64 -10.35
C LEU A 333 22.12 11.98 -11.57
N GLY A 334 22.71 12.17 -12.75
CA GLY A 334 21.96 12.41 -13.99
C GLY A 334 21.12 11.22 -14.48
N GLU A 335 21.37 10.02 -13.97
CA GLU A 335 20.59 8.81 -14.26
C GLU A 335 19.41 8.63 -13.29
N LEU A 336 19.38 9.38 -12.19
CA LEU A 336 18.36 9.28 -11.15
C LEU A 336 17.15 10.15 -11.47
N ASP A 337 16.05 9.92 -10.75
CA ASP A 337 14.97 10.88 -10.65
C ASP A 337 15.49 12.21 -10.08
N PRO A 338 15.15 13.38 -10.66
CA PRO A 338 15.68 14.67 -10.21
C PRO A 338 15.44 14.95 -8.72
N GLY A 339 14.26 14.59 -8.20
CA GLY A 339 13.95 14.80 -6.79
C GLY A 339 14.75 13.87 -5.89
N PHE A 340 15.01 12.64 -6.35
CA PHE A 340 15.88 11.71 -5.64
C PHE A 340 17.36 12.14 -5.66
N ALA A 341 17.85 12.68 -6.78
CA ALA A 341 19.18 13.26 -6.87
C ALA A 341 19.35 14.43 -5.88
N THR A 342 18.37 15.34 -5.83
CA THR A 342 18.35 16.42 -4.84
C THR A 342 18.33 15.89 -3.40
N LEU A 343 17.58 14.82 -3.13
CA LEU A 343 17.59 14.17 -1.82
C LEU A 343 19.00 13.68 -1.44
N ILE A 344 19.71 13.01 -2.36
CA ILE A 344 21.09 12.54 -2.12
C ILE A 344 22.03 13.71 -1.84
N GLU A 345 21.90 14.82 -2.57
CA GLU A 345 22.71 16.02 -2.34
C GLU A 345 22.44 16.64 -0.95
N LYS A 346 21.16 16.77 -0.58
CA LYS A 346 20.75 17.30 0.73
C LYS A 346 21.17 16.43 1.89
N ALA A 347 21.28 15.12 1.69
CA ALA A 347 21.74 14.22 2.75
C ALA A 347 23.12 14.58 3.30
N ARG A 348 23.95 15.31 2.53
CA ARG A 348 25.26 15.81 2.98
C ARG A 348 25.17 16.90 4.06
N GLN A 349 23.99 17.49 4.26
CA GLN A 349 23.75 18.52 5.27
C GLN A 349 23.46 17.93 6.65
N TYR A 350 23.18 16.62 6.72
CA TYR A 350 22.93 15.91 7.97
C TYR A 350 24.19 15.18 8.41
N ASP A 351 24.48 15.24 9.70
CA ASP A 351 25.53 14.43 10.31
C ASP A 351 24.95 13.31 11.21
N LEU A 352 25.85 12.58 11.90
CA LEU A 352 25.45 11.51 12.80
C LEU A 352 24.67 12.04 14.01
N ALA A 353 24.99 13.23 14.52
CA ALA A 353 24.30 13.81 15.65
C ALA A 353 22.86 14.17 15.28
N ASP A 354 22.63 14.73 14.10
CA ASP A 354 21.28 14.98 13.57
C ASP A 354 20.45 13.70 13.48
N TYR A 355 21.04 12.62 12.94
CA TYR A 355 20.35 11.33 12.82
C TYR A 355 20.01 10.73 14.18
N LEU A 356 20.94 10.76 15.14
CA LEU A 356 20.70 10.26 16.50
C LEU A 356 19.64 11.09 17.23
N ALA A 357 19.65 12.41 17.07
CA ALA A 357 18.62 13.29 17.61
C ALA A 357 17.23 12.96 17.02
N ALA A 358 17.14 12.78 15.69
CA ALA A 358 15.90 12.39 15.04
C ALA A 358 15.42 10.99 15.50
N SER A 359 16.33 10.04 15.75
CA SER A 359 15.97 8.73 16.29
C SER A 359 15.35 8.84 17.69
N GLN A 360 15.90 9.69 18.56
CA GLN A 360 15.33 9.97 19.88
C GLN A 360 13.96 10.67 19.77
N GLN A 361 13.83 11.66 18.89
CA GLN A 361 12.56 12.35 18.64
C GLN A 361 11.49 11.40 18.09
N ARG A 362 11.86 10.45 17.22
CA ARG A 362 10.95 9.41 16.75
C ARG A 362 10.43 8.56 17.91
N ALA A 363 11.28 8.18 18.85
CA ALA A 363 10.85 7.43 20.03
C ALA A 363 9.88 8.26 20.90
N MET A 364 10.16 9.54 21.11
CA MET A 364 9.25 10.45 21.84
C MET A 364 7.90 10.60 21.14
N PHE A 365 7.88 10.79 19.82
CA PHE A 365 6.65 10.88 19.04
C PHE A 365 5.87 9.56 19.09
N ALA A 366 6.55 8.41 18.97
CA ALA A 366 5.91 7.11 19.09
C ALA A 366 5.21 6.95 20.44
N ASN A 367 5.84 7.36 21.54
CA ASN A 367 5.23 7.32 22.88
C ASN A 367 3.96 8.18 22.96
N GLN A 368 3.94 9.36 22.33
CA GLN A 368 2.74 10.21 22.27
C GLN A 368 1.59 9.53 21.51
N VAL A 369 1.89 8.89 20.38
CA VAL A 369 0.90 8.13 19.61
C VAL A 369 0.41 6.91 20.40
N HIS A 370 1.29 6.20 21.11
CA HIS A 370 0.91 5.02 21.89
C HIS A 370 0.05 5.40 23.10
N ALA A 371 0.33 6.52 23.76
CA ALA A 371 -0.45 7.03 24.89
C ALA A 371 -1.91 7.33 24.52
N LEU A 372 -2.20 7.72 23.27
CA LEU A 372 -3.58 7.88 22.80
C LEU A 372 -4.39 6.59 23.01
N PHE A 373 -3.77 5.44 22.74
CA PHE A 373 -4.46 4.15 22.79
C PHE A 373 -4.64 3.59 24.21
N GLU A 374 -4.23 4.33 25.24
CA GLU A 374 -4.66 4.05 26.63
C GLU A 374 -6.13 4.43 26.81
N SER A 375 -6.60 5.47 26.09
CA SER A 375 -7.96 6.01 26.19
C SER A 375 -8.87 5.60 25.04
N TYR A 376 -8.32 5.21 23.89
CA TYR A 376 -9.08 4.83 22.70
C TYR A 376 -8.60 3.50 22.12
N ASP A 377 -9.51 2.80 21.45
CA ASP A 377 -9.22 1.53 20.81
C ASP A 377 -8.82 1.73 19.34
N LEU A 378 -9.31 2.81 18.71
CA LEU A 378 -9.00 3.19 17.33
C LEU A 378 -8.92 4.72 17.17
N LEU A 379 -8.13 5.15 16.17
CA LEU A 379 -8.10 6.51 15.67
C LEU A 379 -8.57 6.52 14.21
N LEU A 380 -9.55 7.36 13.90
CA LEU A 380 -10.07 7.63 12.57
C LEU A 380 -9.62 9.02 12.10
N LEU A 381 -9.23 9.13 10.84
CA LEU A 381 -8.86 10.39 10.18
C LEU A 381 -8.90 10.21 8.64
N PRO A 382 -8.98 11.29 7.84
CA PRO A 382 -8.77 11.17 6.40
C PRO A 382 -7.42 10.50 6.09
N THR A 383 -7.35 9.65 5.06
CA THR A 383 -6.05 9.10 4.63
C THR A 383 -5.15 10.19 4.05
N LEU A 384 -5.74 11.13 3.28
CA LEU A 384 -5.07 12.26 2.67
C LEU A 384 -5.93 13.51 2.83
N PRO A 385 -5.32 14.71 2.96
CA PRO A 385 -6.05 15.97 3.04
C PRO A 385 -6.56 16.47 1.67
N ILE A 386 -6.21 15.80 0.57
CA ILE A 386 -6.43 16.28 -0.80
C ILE A 386 -7.05 15.21 -1.69
N LEU A 387 -7.58 15.67 -2.84
CA LEU A 387 -7.92 14.82 -3.97
C LEU A 387 -6.69 14.62 -4.90
N PRO A 388 -6.71 13.62 -5.79
CA PRO A 388 -5.64 13.42 -6.79
C PRO A 388 -5.39 14.66 -7.66
N PHE A 389 -4.13 14.96 -7.95
CA PHE A 389 -3.66 16.07 -8.80
C PHE A 389 -3.10 15.54 -10.15
N PRO A 390 -2.75 16.39 -11.15
CA PRO A 390 -2.26 15.93 -12.45
C PRO A 390 -1.09 14.94 -12.38
N ALA A 391 -1.16 13.85 -13.15
CA ALA A 391 -0.29 12.68 -13.00
C ALA A 391 1.22 12.95 -13.22
N HIS A 392 1.57 13.99 -13.98
CA HIS A 392 2.95 14.34 -14.31
C HIS A 392 3.65 15.18 -13.22
N LEU A 393 2.91 15.59 -12.18
CA LEU A 393 3.44 16.37 -11.08
C LEU A 393 3.87 15.47 -9.91
N THR A 394 4.70 16.01 -9.02
CA THR A 394 5.16 15.34 -7.80
C THR A 394 4.46 15.82 -6.52
N GLY A 395 3.55 16.78 -6.68
CA GLY A 395 2.67 17.33 -5.65
C GLY A 395 1.66 18.30 -6.27
N PRO A 396 0.69 18.79 -5.49
CA PRO A 396 -0.21 19.87 -5.92
C PRO A 396 0.56 21.14 -6.31
N GLU A 397 0.03 21.92 -7.25
CA GLU A 397 0.67 23.16 -7.72
C GLU A 397 0.63 24.29 -6.68
N GLU A 398 -0.36 24.28 -5.79
CA GLU A 398 -0.59 25.31 -4.78
C GLU A 398 -0.77 24.70 -3.38
N GLY A 399 -0.51 25.50 -2.33
CA GLY A 399 -0.86 25.17 -0.94
C GLY A 399 0.12 24.26 -0.18
N TYR A 400 1.14 23.71 -0.86
CA TYR A 400 2.13 22.82 -0.24
C TYR A 400 3.55 23.21 -0.68
N GLU A 401 4.14 24.23 -0.06
CA GLU A 401 5.48 24.72 -0.43
C GLU A 401 6.55 23.62 -0.30
N ALA A 402 7.12 23.25 -1.44
CA ALA A 402 8.16 22.23 -1.57
C ALA A 402 9.59 22.79 -1.45
N ALA A 403 9.75 24.12 -1.49
CA ALA A 403 11.05 24.77 -1.60
C ALA A 403 11.96 24.39 -0.42
N GLY A 404 13.15 23.88 -0.71
CA GLY A 404 14.15 23.55 0.31
C GLY A 404 13.96 22.22 1.05
N SER A 405 12.81 21.54 0.99
CA SER A 405 12.62 20.22 1.66
C SER A 405 13.25 19.05 0.88
N GLY A 406 13.87 18.10 1.58
CA GLY A 406 14.34 16.82 1.01
C GLY A 406 13.21 15.79 0.79
N THR A 407 12.03 16.06 1.33
CA THR A 407 10.82 15.23 1.20
C THR A 407 9.59 16.12 0.93
N PRO A 408 9.55 16.87 -0.18
CA PRO A 408 8.44 17.78 -0.46
C PRO A 408 7.09 17.06 -0.53
N TRP A 409 7.10 15.78 -0.91
CA TRP A 409 5.90 14.96 -0.97
C TRP A 409 5.27 14.69 0.39
N ALA A 410 6.04 14.70 1.48
CA ALA A 410 5.52 14.43 2.82
C ALA A 410 4.59 15.54 3.31
N ARG A 411 4.72 16.76 2.76
CA ARG A 411 3.89 17.93 3.12
C ARG A 411 2.44 17.79 2.67
N TRP A 412 2.18 17.14 1.54
CA TRP A 412 0.82 16.89 1.05
C TRP A 412 0.28 15.51 1.48
N THR A 413 1.08 14.69 2.18
CA THR A 413 0.67 13.44 2.83
C THR A 413 0.88 13.44 4.36
N PRO A 414 0.47 14.49 5.10
CA PRO A 414 0.82 14.62 6.52
C PRO A 414 0.18 13.56 7.42
N PHE A 415 -0.85 12.89 6.94
CA PHE A 415 -1.63 11.95 7.76
C PHE A 415 -1.11 10.52 7.73
N THR A 416 -0.13 10.17 6.86
CA THR A 416 0.31 8.78 6.71
C THR A 416 1.64 8.47 7.40
N TYR A 417 2.67 9.28 7.20
CA TYR A 417 4.01 9.02 7.74
C TYR A 417 4.12 9.04 9.29
N PRO A 418 3.25 9.74 10.06
CA PRO A 418 3.27 9.63 11.52
C PRO A 418 3.18 8.18 12.02
N PHE A 419 2.40 7.34 11.34
CA PHE A 419 2.21 5.94 11.72
C PHE A 419 3.33 5.01 11.21
N ASN A 420 4.22 5.51 10.34
CA ASN A 420 5.50 4.84 10.06
C ASN A 420 6.51 5.13 11.17
N LEU A 421 6.53 6.37 11.69
CA LEU A 421 7.37 6.74 12.83
C LEU A 421 6.99 5.97 14.09
N SER A 422 5.70 5.88 14.40
CA SER A 422 5.20 5.20 15.60
C SER A 422 5.11 3.68 15.48
N GLY A 423 5.12 3.16 14.24
CA GLY A 423 5.02 1.74 13.93
C GLY A 423 3.63 1.12 14.13
N ASN A 424 2.59 1.92 14.42
CA ASN A 424 1.20 1.47 14.58
C ASN A 424 0.63 0.88 13.28
N PRO A 425 -0.26 -0.13 13.33
CA PRO A 425 -1.00 -0.57 12.16
C PRO A 425 -1.97 0.54 11.69
N ALA A 426 -2.01 0.79 10.39
CA ALA A 426 -2.86 1.81 9.77
C ALA A 426 -3.42 1.31 8.42
N ALA A 427 -4.73 1.27 8.28
CA ALA A 427 -5.43 0.92 7.04
C ALA A 427 -5.91 2.17 6.30
N SER A 428 -6.04 2.09 4.98
CA SER A 428 -6.81 3.02 4.17
C SER A 428 -7.92 2.24 3.46
N LEU A 429 -9.16 2.74 3.54
CA LEU A 429 -10.33 2.18 2.86
C LEU A 429 -11.15 3.29 2.20
N PRO A 430 -11.81 3.04 1.05
CA PRO A 430 -12.75 4.00 0.46
C PRO A 430 -13.96 4.22 1.37
N CYS A 431 -14.26 5.46 1.73
CA CYS A 431 -15.43 5.79 2.57
C CYS A 431 -16.42 6.74 1.89
N ALA A 432 -15.97 7.49 0.89
CA ALA A 432 -16.77 8.46 0.15
C ALA A 432 -16.21 8.67 -1.26
N TRP A 433 -16.92 9.48 -2.05
CA TRP A 433 -16.56 9.84 -3.42
C TRP A 433 -16.82 11.32 -3.65
N SER A 434 -15.92 11.99 -4.36
CA SER A 434 -16.12 13.38 -4.78
C SER A 434 -17.23 13.49 -5.84
N ALA A 435 -17.63 14.72 -6.15
CA ALA A 435 -18.55 15.04 -7.23
C ALA A 435 -18.05 14.52 -8.59
N ASP A 436 -16.73 14.49 -8.80
CA ASP A 436 -16.07 13.98 -10.01
C ASP A 436 -15.79 12.47 -9.97
N GLU A 437 -16.51 11.72 -9.13
CA GLU A 437 -16.33 10.27 -8.93
C GLU A 437 -14.90 9.87 -8.51
N LEU A 438 -14.16 10.73 -7.81
CA LEU A 438 -12.84 10.37 -7.27
C LEU A 438 -12.96 9.75 -5.87
N PRO A 439 -12.20 8.69 -5.56
CA PRO A 439 -12.28 8.02 -4.27
C PRO A 439 -11.71 8.89 -3.14
N ILE A 440 -12.36 8.82 -1.97
CA ILE A 440 -11.91 9.45 -0.73
C ILE A 440 -11.65 8.35 0.30
N GLY A 441 -10.45 8.36 0.89
CA GLY A 441 -10.00 7.36 1.84
C GLY A 441 -10.21 7.76 3.30
N LEU A 442 -10.76 6.85 4.09
CA LEU A 442 -10.72 6.86 5.55
C LEU A 442 -9.52 6.04 6.01
N GLN A 443 -8.70 6.62 6.89
CA GLN A 443 -7.63 5.92 7.57
C GLN A 443 -8.09 5.44 8.94
N VAL A 444 -7.80 4.17 9.23
CA VAL A 444 -8.10 3.52 10.52
C VAL A 444 -6.78 3.11 11.15
N VAL A 445 -6.47 3.63 12.32
CA VAL A 445 -5.23 3.35 13.05
C VAL A 445 -5.56 2.65 14.36
N GLY A 446 -4.84 1.57 14.66
CA GLY A 446 -4.97 0.84 15.91
C GLY A 446 -3.71 0.93 16.78
N PRO A 447 -3.77 0.42 18.02
CA PRO A 447 -2.58 0.27 18.85
C PRO A 447 -1.57 -0.67 18.20
N ARG A 448 -0.30 -0.54 18.59
CA ARG A 448 0.75 -1.47 18.18
C ARG A 448 0.30 -2.91 18.43
N HIS A 449 0.49 -3.75 17.42
CA HIS A 449 0.16 -5.18 17.40
C HIS A 449 -1.34 -5.52 17.28
N ALA A 450 -2.23 -4.52 17.15
CA ALA A 450 -3.67 -4.73 16.99
C ALA A 450 -4.12 -4.82 15.52
N ASP A 451 -3.27 -5.35 14.64
CA ASP A 451 -3.55 -5.53 13.21
C ASP A 451 -4.89 -6.24 12.96
N ALA A 452 -5.22 -7.25 13.75
CA ALA A 452 -6.45 -8.03 13.64
C ALA A 452 -7.70 -7.22 14.02
N ALA A 453 -7.61 -6.35 15.05
CA ALA A 453 -8.70 -5.46 15.43
C ALA A 453 -8.94 -4.37 14.36
N VAL A 454 -7.87 -3.84 13.76
CA VAL A 454 -7.99 -2.90 12.64
C VAL A 454 -8.70 -3.56 11.45
N LEU A 455 -8.31 -4.78 11.07
CA LEU A 455 -8.99 -5.51 9.98
C LEU A 455 -10.45 -5.82 10.30
N GLN A 456 -10.75 -6.23 11.53
CA GLN A 456 -12.11 -6.47 11.99
C GLN A 456 -13.00 -5.24 11.85
N PHE A 457 -12.50 -4.09 12.33
CA PHE A 457 -13.22 -2.82 12.20
C PHE A 457 -13.41 -2.45 10.73
N CYS A 458 -12.35 -2.52 9.91
CA CYS A 458 -12.44 -2.24 8.49
C CYS A 458 -13.46 -3.14 7.77
N ALA A 459 -13.59 -4.42 8.15
CA ALA A 459 -14.58 -5.33 7.58
C ALA A 459 -16.01 -4.90 7.93
N ALA A 460 -16.24 -4.43 9.16
CA ALA A 460 -17.54 -3.86 9.55
C ALA A 460 -17.84 -2.56 8.78
N VAL A 461 -16.83 -1.71 8.54
CA VAL A 461 -16.97 -0.50 7.70
C VAL A 461 -17.31 -0.88 6.27
N GLU A 462 -16.61 -1.84 5.67
CA GLU A 462 -16.87 -2.34 4.31
C GLU A 462 -18.29 -2.87 4.14
N ALA A 463 -18.81 -3.58 5.14
CA ALA A 463 -20.18 -4.10 5.13
C ALA A 463 -21.25 -2.99 5.12
N LEU A 464 -20.97 -1.86 5.78
CA LEU A 464 -21.88 -0.70 5.83
C LEU A 464 -21.71 0.25 4.64
N LEU A 465 -20.48 0.41 4.15
CA LEU A 465 -20.10 1.34 3.08
C LEU A 465 -19.37 0.58 1.95
N PRO A 466 -20.05 -0.33 1.23
CA PRO A 466 -19.38 -1.16 0.23
C PRO A 466 -18.90 -0.35 -0.97
N TRP A 467 -17.66 -0.55 -1.42
CA TRP A 467 -17.10 0.09 -2.62
C TRP A 467 -16.74 -0.89 -3.74
N ALA A 468 -16.58 -2.18 -3.44
CA ALA A 468 -16.01 -3.18 -4.36
C ALA A 468 -16.83 -3.37 -5.66
N HIS A 469 -18.10 -2.97 -5.67
CA HIS A 469 -18.97 -3.00 -6.86
C HIS A 469 -18.71 -1.85 -7.84
N ARG A 470 -18.00 -0.80 -7.43
CA ARG A 470 -17.76 0.36 -8.29
C ARG A 470 -16.68 0.03 -9.32
N VAL A 471 -16.96 0.40 -10.56
CA VAL A 471 -16.06 0.18 -11.71
C VAL A 471 -15.54 1.53 -12.21
N PRO A 472 -14.21 1.72 -12.31
CA PRO A 472 -13.62 2.94 -12.85
C PRO A 472 -14.15 3.27 -14.26
N PRO A 473 -14.36 4.55 -14.61
CA PRO A 473 -14.95 4.96 -15.89
C PRO A 473 -14.24 4.40 -17.12
N LEU A 474 -12.91 4.25 -17.08
CA LEU A 474 -12.12 3.63 -18.16
C LEU A 474 -12.53 2.18 -18.46
N LEU A 475 -13.19 1.48 -17.56
CA LEU A 475 -13.53 0.06 -17.73
C LEU A 475 -15.01 -0.18 -18.07
N ARG A 476 -15.83 0.88 -18.10
CA ARG A 476 -17.30 0.81 -18.31
C ARG A 476 -17.69 0.56 -19.78
#